data_AF-A0A957FTJ7-F1
#
_entry.id   AF-A0A957FTJ7-F1
#
_cell.length_a   1.000
_cell.length_b   1.000
_cell.length_c   1.000
_cell.angle_alpha   90.00
_cell.angle_beta   90.00
_cell.angle_gamma   90.00
#
_symmetry.space_group_name_H-M   'P 1'
#
loop_
_entity.id
_entity.type
_entity.pdbx_description
1 polymer ?
#
loop_
_entity_poly.entity_id
_entity_poly.type
_entity_poly.pdbx_seq_one_letter_code
_entity_poly.pdbx_strand_id
1 'polypeptide(L)'
;YNAGATSPSARSGHPGGSHYSWYFFPMIEVYSGAFGGARPLCFTEIGYLTGDGFGGLPPNFAWARNTTLSNHANWLAEAVSLSINDSRVKMVTVYNVDFTLFEPSGDPQAGYAMIRPDGNCPACTTIRNVTGGR
;
A
#
# COMPACT_ATOMS: atom_id res chain seq x y z
N TYR A 1 -0.53 -6.97 -1.24
CA TYR A 1 -0.44 -5.81 -2.16
C TYR A 1 0.54 -4.82 -1.58
N ASN A 2 1.81 -4.94 -1.94
CA ASN A 2 2.91 -4.11 -1.42
C ASN A 2 3.84 -3.60 -2.53
N ALA A 3 3.45 -3.79 -3.79
CA ALA A 3 4.19 -3.35 -4.98
C ALA A 3 3.45 -2.21 -5.71
N GLY A 4 2.63 -1.42 -4.99
CA GLY A 4 1.97 -0.25 -5.54
C GLY A 4 2.86 0.99 -5.47
N ALA A 5 2.97 1.72 -6.58
CA ALA A 5 3.66 3.02 -6.67
C ALA A 5 2.86 4.07 -7.46
N THR A 6 1.54 3.93 -7.48
CA THR A 6 0.57 4.90 -7.98
C THR A 6 -0.62 4.95 -7.02
N SER A 7 -1.47 5.97 -7.16
CA SER A 7 -2.74 6.01 -6.42
C SER A 7 -3.57 4.74 -6.67
N PRO A 8 -4.29 4.22 -5.66
CA PRO A 8 -5.17 3.06 -5.79
C PRO A 8 -6.18 3.12 -6.94
N SER A 9 -6.65 4.31 -7.29
CA SER A 9 -7.57 4.51 -8.43
C SER A 9 -6.88 4.44 -9.79
N ALA A 10 -5.54 4.53 -9.84
CA ALA A 10 -4.78 4.43 -11.08
C ALA A 10 -4.78 2.99 -11.62
N ARG A 11 -4.86 2.88 -12.95
CA ARG A 11 -4.83 1.60 -13.69
C ARG A 11 -3.59 1.45 -14.59
N SER A 12 -2.75 2.48 -14.65
CA SER A 12 -1.52 2.52 -15.44
C SER A 12 -0.53 3.51 -14.81
N GLY A 13 0.70 3.55 -15.32
CA GLY A 13 1.72 4.52 -14.89
C GLY A 13 2.65 4.04 -13.77
N HIS A 14 2.62 2.75 -13.41
CA HIS A 14 3.59 2.21 -12.46
C HIS A 14 5.02 2.29 -13.06
N PRO A 15 6.00 2.85 -12.34
CA PRO A 15 7.34 3.10 -12.85
C PRO A 15 8.14 1.81 -13.16
N GLY A 16 7.73 0.67 -12.60
CA GLY A 16 8.31 -0.64 -12.89
C GLY A 16 7.71 -1.38 -14.10
N GLY A 17 6.66 -0.85 -14.75
CA GLY A 17 5.97 -1.46 -15.90
C GLY A 17 4.45 -1.63 -15.70
N SER A 18 3.86 -2.74 -16.16
CA SER A 18 2.40 -2.86 -16.32
C SER A 18 1.74 -4.12 -15.73
N HIS A 19 2.38 -4.79 -14.77
CA HIS A 19 1.78 -6.00 -14.17
C HIS A 19 0.52 -5.66 -13.35
N TYR A 20 -0.56 -6.43 -13.52
CA TYR A 20 -1.87 -6.16 -12.89
C TYR A 20 -1.78 -6.10 -11.35
N SER A 21 -0.89 -6.88 -10.75
CA SER A 21 -0.72 -6.93 -9.29
C SER A 21 -0.05 -5.69 -8.69
N TRP A 22 0.38 -4.73 -9.51
CA TRP A 22 0.94 -3.46 -9.05
C TRP A 22 -0.13 -2.37 -8.91
N TYR A 23 -1.35 -2.63 -9.40
CA TYR A 23 -2.49 -1.70 -9.34
C TYR A 23 -3.61 -2.30 -8.49
N PHE A 24 -4.21 -1.48 -7.62
CA PHE A 24 -5.18 -1.94 -6.63
C PHE A 24 -6.44 -2.56 -7.29
N PHE A 25 -7.11 -1.83 -8.18
CA PHE A 25 -8.31 -2.34 -8.85
C PHE A 25 -8.05 -3.48 -9.84
N PRO A 26 -7.06 -3.38 -10.77
CA PRO A 26 -6.73 -4.49 -11.65
C PRO A 26 -6.40 -5.80 -10.90
N MET A 27 -5.74 -5.71 -9.75
CA MET A 27 -5.54 -6.88 -8.87
C MET A 27 -6.86 -7.49 -8.40
N ILE A 28 -7.76 -6.66 -7.86
CA ILE A 28 -9.08 -7.11 -7.38
C ILE A 28 -9.88 -7.76 -8.50
N GLU A 29 -9.87 -7.17 -9.70
CA GLU A 29 -10.59 -7.68 -10.87
C GLU A 29 -10.10 -9.06 -11.30
N VAL A 30 -8.78 -9.24 -11.41
CA VAL A 30 -8.19 -10.54 -11.78
C VAL A 30 -8.52 -11.61 -10.74
N TYR A 31 -8.30 -11.33 -9.45
CA TYR A 31 -8.52 -12.34 -8.41
C TYR A 31 -9.99 -12.61 -8.15
N SER A 32 -10.86 -11.58 -8.16
CA SER A 32 -12.30 -11.79 -8.07
C SER A 32 -12.81 -12.58 -9.29
N GLY A 33 -12.30 -12.28 -10.49
CA GLY A 33 -12.66 -12.95 -11.73
C GLY A 33 -12.27 -14.44 -11.76
N ALA A 34 -11.13 -14.79 -11.18
CA ALA A 34 -10.68 -16.18 -11.03
C ALA A 34 -11.68 -17.07 -10.25
N PHE A 35 -12.51 -16.44 -9.39
CA PHE A 35 -13.59 -17.11 -8.66
C PHE A 35 -14.99 -16.75 -9.17
N GLY A 36 -15.11 -16.16 -10.36
CA GLY A 36 -16.38 -15.73 -10.94
C GLY A 36 -17.16 -14.71 -10.10
N GLY A 37 -16.47 -13.96 -9.22
CA GLY A 37 -17.09 -13.04 -8.26
C GLY A 37 -17.78 -13.71 -7.07
N ALA A 38 -17.71 -15.04 -6.95
CA ALA A 38 -18.42 -15.79 -5.90
C ALA A 38 -17.72 -15.75 -4.53
N ARG A 39 -16.46 -15.29 -4.47
CA ARG A 39 -15.66 -15.27 -3.25
C ARG A 39 -15.19 -13.85 -2.94
N PRO A 40 -15.43 -13.34 -1.72
CA PRO A 40 -14.81 -12.11 -1.29
C PRO A 40 -13.29 -12.31 -1.16
N LEU A 41 -12.55 -11.24 -1.41
CA LEU A 41 -11.11 -11.16 -1.28
C LEU A 41 -10.73 -10.57 0.08
N CYS A 42 -9.58 -11.02 0.59
CA CYS A 42 -8.93 -10.46 1.76
C CYS A 42 -7.51 -10.05 1.36
N PHE A 43 -7.16 -8.79 1.61
CA PHE A 43 -5.75 -8.38 1.56
C PHE A 43 -5.09 -8.83 2.85
N THR A 44 -4.24 -9.86 2.78
CA THR A 44 -3.43 -10.31 3.91
C THR A 44 -2.29 -9.34 4.22
N GLU A 45 -1.91 -8.52 3.25
CA GLU A 45 -0.95 -7.43 3.37
C GLU A 45 -1.33 -6.31 2.41
N ILE A 46 -1.36 -5.07 2.86
CA ILE A 46 -1.47 -3.89 2.02
C ILE A 46 -0.53 -2.78 2.50
N GLY A 47 0.21 -2.18 1.57
CA GLY A 47 1.16 -1.13 1.89
C GLY A 47 1.74 -0.45 0.66
N TYR A 48 2.31 0.72 0.87
CA TYR A 48 3.00 1.50 -0.14
C TYR A 48 4.40 1.83 0.37
N LEU A 49 5.43 1.48 -0.38
CA LEU A 49 6.81 1.71 0.07
C LEU A 49 7.20 3.17 -0.11
N THR A 50 7.86 3.76 0.89
CA THR A 50 8.57 5.03 0.73
C THR A 50 9.98 4.95 1.33
N GLY A 51 10.94 5.61 0.67
CA GLY A 51 12.30 5.80 1.19
C GLY A 51 12.44 7.04 2.09
N ASP A 52 11.40 7.86 2.19
CA ASP A 52 11.42 9.09 2.99
C ASP A 52 11.68 8.75 4.47
N GLY A 53 12.78 9.30 5.00
CA GLY A 53 13.26 9.03 6.36
C GLY A 53 14.32 7.92 6.48
N PHE A 54 14.73 7.26 5.39
CA PHE A 54 15.63 6.08 5.43
C PHE A 54 16.89 6.19 4.56
N GLY A 55 17.19 7.36 3.98
CA GLY A 55 18.43 7.59 3.22
C GLY A 55 18.46 7.01 1.80
N GLY A 56 17.49 6.18 1.42
CA GLY A 56 17.30 5.67 0.06
C GLY A 56 16.72 4.26 0.03
N LEU A 57 16.17 3.86 -1.12
CA LEU A 57 15.62 2.50 -1.30
C LEU A 57 16.67 1.53 -1.85
N PRO A 58 16.62 0.24 -1.48
CA PRO A 58 17.45 -0.78 -2.12
C PRO A 58 17.16 -0.89 -3.63
N PRO A 59 18.11 -1.32 -4.47
CA PRO A 59 17.95 -1.36 -5.92
C PRO A 59 16.72 -2.14 -6.42
N ASN A 60 16.41 -3.28 -5.79
CA ASN A 60 15.24 -4.10 -6.14
C ASN A 60 13.89 -3.41 -5.85
N PHE A 61 13.92 -2.34 -5.05
CA PHE A 61 12.77 -1.53 -4.67
C PHE A 61 12.78 -0.14 -5.31
N ALA A 62 13.68 0.12 -6.28
CA ALA A 62 13.84 1.41 -6.94
C ALA A 62 12.58 1.86 -7.72
N TRP A 63 11.62 0.97 -7.95
CA TRP A 63 10.30 1.30 -8.49
C TRP A 63 9.52 2.25 -7.56
N ALA A 64 9.73 2.21 -6.25
CA ALA A 64 9.05 3.10 -5.30
C ALA A 64 9.78 4.44 -5.04
N ARG A 65 10.88 4.73 -5.75
CA ARG A 65 11.77 5.88 -5.44
C ARG A 65 11.08 7.26 -5.43
N ASN A 66 9.95 7.39 -6.12
CA ASN A 66 9.17 8.62 -6.20
C ASN A 66 7.91 8.59 -5.32
N THR A 67 7.69 7.53 -4.55
CA THR A 67 6.60 7.46 -3.58
C THR A 67 7.00 8.23 -2.33
N THR A 68 6.47 9.44 -2.19
CA THR A 68 6.69 10.29 -1.01
C THR A 68 5.97 9.75 0.22
N LEU A 69 6.31 10.24 1.41
CA LEU A 69 5.58 9.95 2.65
C LEU A 69 4.11 10.36 2.58
N SER A 70 3.80 11.44 1.87
CA SER A 70 2.42 11.87 1.60
C SER A 70 1.68 10.86 0.70
N ASN A 71 2.33 10.38 -0.37
CA ASN A 71 1.76 9.32 -1.21
C ASN A 71 1.52 8.05 -0.39
N HIS A 72 2.51 7.61 0.40
CA HIS A 72 2.38 6.46 1.30
C HIS A 72 1.12 6.56 2.19
N ALA A 73 0.94 7.68 2.90
CA ALA A 73 -0.16 7.85 3.83
C ALA A 73 -1.52 7.99 3.13
N ASN A 74 -1.59 8.79 2.06
CA ASN A 74 -2.84 9.06 1.35
C ASN A 74 -3.31 7.86 0.53
N TRP A 75 -2.39 7.15 -0.14
CA TRP A 75 -2.73 5.98 -0.94
C TRP A 75 -3.15 4.79 -0.07
N LEU A 76 -2.54 4.61 1.11
CA LEU A 76 -3.02 3.60 2.05
C LEU A 76 -4.44 3.90 2.52
N ALA A 77 -4.76 5.15 2.88
CA ALA A 77 -6.11 5.54 3.26
C ALA A 77 -7.11 5.45 2.09
N GLU A 78 -6.72 5.82 0.88
CA GLU A 78 -7.56 5.65 -0.31
C GLU A 78 -7.82 4.16 -0.58
N ALA A 79 -6.83 3.28 -0.46
CA ALA A 79 -7.03 1.83 -0.62
C ALA A 79 -7.99 1.26 0.43
N VAL A 80 -7.89 1.72 1.69
CA VAL A 80 -8.82 1.36 2.77
C VAL A 80 -10.23 1.85 2.44
N SER A 81 -10.39 3.12 2.03
CA SER A 81 -11.67 3.72 1.66
C SER A 81 -12.33 2.96 0.50
N LEU A 82 -11.58 2.66 -0.56
CA LEU A 82 -12.08 1.88 -1.69
C LEU A 82 -12.46 0.46 -1.27
N SER A 83 -11.68 -0.17 -0.38
CA SER A 83 -12.00 -1.50 0.16
C SER A 83 -13.31 -1.51 0.96
N ILE A 84 -13.59 -0.46 1.74
CA ILE A 84 -14.85 -0.32 2.49
C ILE A 84 -16.05 -0.25 1.55
N ASN A 85 -15.87 0.39 0.38
CA ASN A 85 -16.94 0.63 -0.59
C ASN A 85 -17.03 -0.45 -1.69
N ASP A 86 -16.15 -1.46 -1.68
CA ASP A 86 -16.12 -2.53 -2.67
C ASP A 86 -16.58 -3.85 -2.03
N SER A 87 -17.75 -4.35 -2.44
CA SER A 87 -18.31 -5.59 -1.91
C SER A 87 -17.46 -6.84 -2.17
N ARG A 88 -16.49 -6.76 -3.09
CA ARG A 88 -15.53 -7.83 -3.35
C ARG A 88 -14.45 -7.91 -2.27
N VAL A 89 -14.23 -6.87 -1.47
CA VAL A 89 -13.19 -6.85 -0.43
C VAL A 89 -13.85 -7.00 0.95
N LYS A 90 -13.40 -8.00 1.72
CA LYS A 90 -13.96 -8.28 3.06
C LYS A 90 -13.03 -7.88 4.20
N MET A 91 -11.72 -7.87 3.95
CA MET A 91 -10.72 -7.60 4.97
C MET A 91 -9.47 -6.99 4.35
N VAL A 92 -8.84 -6.09 5.11
CA VAL A 92 -7.56 -5.48 4.80
C VAL A 92 -6.66 -5.56 6.02
N THR A 93 -5.46 -6.11 5.86
CA THR A 93 -4.39 -6.11 6.86
C THR A 93 -3.25 -5.23 6.37
N VAL A 94 -2.89 -4.21 7.14
CA VAL A 94 -1.84 -3.24 6.78
C VAL A 94 -0.45 -3.84 7.01
N TYR A 95 0.44 -3.65 6.04
CA TYR A 95 1.87 -3.91 6.09
C TYR A 95 2.60 -2.57 5.86
N ASN A 96 3.24 -1.93 6.84
CA ASN A 96 3.40 -2.33 8.25
C ASN A 96 2.91 -1.24 9.20
N VAL A 97 2.73 -1.57 10.48
CA VAL A 97 2.29 -0.61 11.49
C VAL A 97 3.49 0.12 12.10
N ASP A 98 4.45 -0.60 12.67
CA ASP A 98 5.53 -0.05 13.51
C ASP A 98 6.90 -0.72 13.31
N PHE A 99 7.06 -1.50 12.25
CA PHE A 99 8.31 -2.22 12.00
C PHE A 99 9.47 -1.24 11.74
N THR A 100 10.62 -1.44 12.39
CA THR A 100 11.74 -0.49 12.36
C THR A 100 12.94 -0.96 11.53
N LEU A 101 12.95 -2.22 11.08
CA LEU A 101 14.05 -2.74 10.27
C LEU A 101 14.02 -2.18 8.85
N PHE A 102 15.11 -1.54 8.44
CA PHE A 102 15.33 -1.08 7.07
C PHE A 102 16.69 -1.57 6.59
N GLU A 103 16.72 -2.52 5.65
CA GLU A 103 17.98 -3.05 5.11
C GLU A 103 18.32 -2.39 3.77
N PRO A 104 19.38 -1.56 3.68
CA PRO A 104 19.72 -0.83 2.44
C PRO A 104 20.07 -1.74 1.24
N SER A 105 20.44 -2.99 1.51
CA SER A 105 20.74 -4.03 0.52
C SER A 105 19.77 -5.21 0.57
N GLY A 106 18.70 -5.12 1.36
CA GLY A 106 17.80 -6.22 1.69
C GLY A 106 16.34 -5.79 1.63
N ASP A 107 15.57 -6.17 2.65
CA ASP A 107 14.15 -5.85 2.75
C ASP A 107 13.91 -4.52 3.50
N PRO A 108 13.38 -3.47 2.84
CA PRO A 108 13.14 -2.16 3.44
C PRO A 108 11.79 -2.11 4.20
N GLN A 109 11.56 -3.04 5.13
CA GLN A 109 10.26 -3.25 5.80
C GLN A 109 9.74 -1.99 6.53
N ALA A 110 10.63 -1.23 7.17
CA ALA A 110 10.28 0.01 7.85
C ALA A 110 9.84 1.13 6.88
N GLY A 111 10.19 1.03 5.60
CA GLY A 111 9.68 1.93 4.57
C GLY A 111 8.16 1.80 4.37
N TYR A 112 7.58 0.66 4.75
CA TYR A 112 6.13 0.42 4.75
C TYR A 112 5.43 0.79 6.07
N ALA A 113 6.17 1.11 7.14
CA ALA A 113 5.57 1.32 8.46
C ALA A 113 4.74 2.62 8.51
N MET A 114 3.51 2.53 9.04
CA MET A 114 2.64 3.69 9.29
C MET A 114 3.26 4.65 10.30
N ILE A 115 3.76 4.11 11.41
CA ILE A 115 4.49 4.83 12.44
C ILE A 115 5.93 4.99 11.94
N ARG A 116 6.37 6.25 11.87
CA ARG A 116 7.67 6.64 11.33
C ARG A 116 8.73 6.59 12.43
N PRO A 117 10.03 6.55 12.08
CA PRO A 117 11.12 6.48 13.06
C PRO A 117 11.14 7.64 14.07
N ASP A 118 10.58 8.80 13.70
CA ASP A 118 10.45 9.97 14.57
C ASP A 118 9.20 9.93 15.48
N GLY A 119 8.41 8.85 15.43
CA GLY A 119 7.18 8.65 16.19
C GLY A 119 5.94 9.26 15.54
N ASN A 120 6.06 10.03 14.45
CA ASN A 120 4.90 10.56 13.75
C ASN A 120 4.16 9.45 13.00
N CYS A 121 2.84 9.60 12.80
CA CYS A 121 2.05 8.66 12.01
C CYS A 121 1.07 9.37 11.06
N PRO A 122 1.53 9.93 9.93
CA PRO A 122 0.65 10.56 8.93
C PRO A 122 -0.43 9.60 8.43
N ALA A 123 -0.09 8.32 8.25
CA ALA A 123 -1.03 7.28 7.84
C ALA A 123 -2.13 7.01 8.88
N CYS A 124 -1.83 7.11 10.18
CA CYS A 124 -2.85 6.96 11.22
C CYS A 124 -3.92 8.05 11.08
N THR A 125 -3.51 9.29 10.81
CA THR A 125 -4.43 10.41 10.58
C THR A 125 -5.29 10.20 9.34
N THR A 126 -4.70 9.83 8.21
CA THR A 126 -5.46 9.64 6.97
C THR A 126 -6.41 8.44 7.05
N ILE A 127 -5.98 7.33 7.67
CA ILE A 127 -6.83 6.15 7.88
C ILE A 127 -8.00 6.47 8.82
N ARG A 128 -7.75 7.18 9.93
CA ARG A 128 -8.82 7.57 10.87
C ARG A 128 -9.96 8.31 10.17
N ASN A 129 -9.62 9.18 9.22
CA ASN A 129 -10.59 9.97 8.46
C ASN A 129 -11.51 9.09 7.59
N VAL A 130 -11.03 7.96 7.07
CA VAL A 130 -11.81 7.08 6.20
C VAL A 130 -12.51 5.94 6.94
N THR A 131 -12.01 5.55 8.12
CA THR A 131 -12.65 4.54 8.97
C THR A 131 -13.62 5.13 9.98
N GLY A 132 -13.76 6.46 10.04
CA GLY A 132 -14.67 7.15 10.96
C GLY A 132 -14.29 6.95 12.43
N GLY A 133 -12.98 6.89 12.73
CA GLY A 133 -12.48 6.49 14.05
C GLY A 133 -13.10 7.30 15.18
N ARG A 134 -13.88 6.63 16.04
CA ARG A 134 -14.35 7.15 17.33
C ARG A 134 -13.14 7.59 18.17
#